data_AF-A0A3G6TJ98-F1
#
_entry.id   AF-A0A3G6TJ98-F1
#
_cell.length_a   1.000
_cell.length_b   1.000
_cell.length_c   1.000
_cell.angle_alpha   90.00
_cell.angle_beta   90.00
_cell.angle_gamma   90.00
#
_symmetry.space_group_name_H-M   'P 1'
#
loop_
_entity.id
_entity.type
_entity.pdbx_description
1 polymer ?
#
loop_
_entity_poly.entity_id
_entity_poly.type
_entity_poly.pdbx_seq_one_letter_code
_entity_poly.pdbx_strand_id
1 'polypeptide(L)'
;MDSIKTQQLDLITDKKYIDKYFSLVIKKDLNMDINISNEYVVAHNLVSKKLILIKTFSDAALENPELYFLLSSLIQDINLRSLTKTQIVSALENQ
;
A
#
# COMPACT_ATOMS: atom_id res chain seq x y z
N MET A 1 -7.99 -30.46 -0.65
CA MET A 1 -8.15 -29.11 -1.24
C MET A 1 -6.99 -28.29 -0.70
N ASP A 2 -6.04 -27.97 -1.57
CA ASP A 2 -4.79 -27.32 -1.23
C ASP A 2 -5.04 -26.01 -0.49
N SER A 3 -4.59 -25.95 0.75
CA SER A 3 -4.37 -24.70 1.47
C SER A 3 -3.26 -23.95 0.73
N ILE A 4 -3.64 -23.17 -0.29
CA ILE A 4 -2.79 -22.11 -0.82
C ILE A 4 -2.52 -21.21 0.39
N LYS A 5 -1.38 -21.42 1.03
CA LYS A 5 -0.85 -20.52 2.05
C LYS A 5 -0.60 -19.21 1.32
N THR A 6 -1.62 -18.36 1.22
CA THR A 6 -1.46 -16.98 0.80
C THR A 6 -0.39 -16.40 1.70
N GLN A 7 0.79 -16.15 1.14
CA GLN A 7 1.89 -15.59 1.91
C GLN A 7 1.41 -14.25 2.47
N GLN A 8 1.35 -14.19 3.80
CA GLN A 8 0.96 -12.99 4.50
C GLN A 8 1.95 -11.89 4.13
N LEU A 9 1.44 -10.71 3.77
CA LEU A 9 2.27 -9.55 3.45
C LEU A 9 3.07 -9.12 4.69
N ASP A 10 4.38 -9.03 4.56
CA ASP A 10 5.27 -8.49 5.59
C ASP A 10 5.57 -7.03 5.28
N LEU A 11 5.09 -6.10 6.12
CA LEU A 11 5.16 -4.67 5.81
C LEU A 11 6.60 -4.13 5.76
N ILE A 12 7.58 -4.80 6.38
CA ILE A 12 8.98 -4.39 6.37
C ILE A 12 9.68 -4.96 5.13
N THR A 13 9.60 -6.27 4.98
CA THR A 13 10.33 -7.01 3.94
C THR A 13 9.72 -6.78 2.56
N ASP A 14 8.40 -6.66 2.49
CA ASP A 14 7.67 -6.50 1.23
C ASP A 14 7.39 -5.02 0.90
N LYS A 15 7.92 -4.05 1.67
CA LYS A 15 7.68 -2.61 1.46
C LYS A 15 7.92 -2.19 0.01
N LYS A 16 8.98 -2.70 -0.62
CA LYS A 16 9.29 -2.42 -2.04
C LYS A 16 8.16 -2.83 -3.00
N TYR A 17 7.47 -3.93 -2.72
CA TYR A 17 6.34 -4.39 -3.54
C TYR A 17 5.11 -3.51 -3.30
N ILE A 18 4.88 -3.11 -2.05
CA ILE A 18 3.81 -2.16 -1.68
C ILE A 18 4.05 -0.82 -2.39
N ASP A 19 5.29 -0.30 -2.35
CA ASP A 19 5.67 0.94 -3.01
C ASP A 19 5.36 0.87 -4.51
N LYS A 20 5.84 -0.17 -5.19
CA LYS A 20 5.58 -0.35 -6.62
C LYS A 20 4.10 -0.48 -6.94
N TYR A 21 3.36 -1.19 -6.10
CA TYR A 21 1.93 -1.41 -6.31
C TYR A 21 1.13 -0.12 -6.16
N PHE A 22 1.39 0.67 -5.13
CA PHE A 22 0.74 1.97 -4.95
C PHE A 22 1.07 2.91 -6.11
N SER A 23 2.33 3.00 -6.54
CA SER A 23 2.72 3.79 -7.71
C SER A 23 2.02 3.32 -8.98
N LEU A 24 1.88 2.01 -9.19
CA LEU A 24 1.14 1.45 -10.32
C LEU A 24 -0.34 1.87 -10.29
N VAL A 25 -1.01 1.71 -9.14
CA VAL A 25 -2.43 2.05 -8.99
C VAL A 25 -2.64 3.55 -9.21
N ILE A 26 -1.81 4.42 -8.61
CA ILE A 26 -1.89 5.87 -8.81
C ILE A 26 -1.67 6.24 -10.28
N LYS A 27 -0.68 5.64 -10.93
CA LYS A 27 -0.41 5.89 -12.36
C LYS A 27 -1.58 5.45 -13.23
N LYS A 28 -2.24 4.34 -12.90
CA LYS A 28 -3.38 3.83 -13.68
C LYS A 28 -4.64 4.67 -13.47
N ASP A 29 -4.94 5.02 -12.22
CA ASP A 29 -6.24 5.60 -11.86
C ASP A 29 -6.23 7.14 -11.97
N LEU A 30 -5.08 7.78 -11.72
CA LEU A 30 -4.94 9.25 -11.74
C LEU A 30 -4.05 9.75 -12.89
N ASN A 31 -3.40 8.85 -13.65
CA ASN A 31 -2.41 9.21 -14.68
C ASN A 31 -1.26 10.07 -14.12
N MET A 32 -0.88 9.84 -12.86
CA MET A 32 0.17 10.57 -12.16
C MET A 32 1.37 9.67 -11.87
N ASP A 33 2.58 10.24 -12.00
CA ASP A 33 3.81 9.61 -11.54
C ASP A 33 4.31 10.39 -10.33
N ILE A 34 4.06 9.85 -9.13
CA ILE A 34 4.40 10.49 -7.86
C ILE A 34 5.29 9.59 -7.02
N ASN A 35 6.28 10.21 -6.36
CA ASN A 35 7.10 9.53 -5.38
C ASN A 35 6.34 9.39 -4.05
N ILE A 36 5.88 8.19 -3.75
CA ILE A 36 5.12 7.89 -2.53
C ILE A 36 5.97 7.53 -1.31
N SER A 37 7.31 7.56 -1.42
CA SER A 37 8.21 7.02 -0.38
C SER A 37 8.03 7.66 0.99
N ASN A 38 7.56 8.91 1.03
CA ASN A 38 7.32 9.70 2.24
C ASN A 38 5.82 9.87 2.56
N GLU A 39 4.93 9.35 1.73
CA GLU A 39 3.48 9.51 1.91
C GLU A 39 2.93 8.56 2.99
N TYR A 40 3.70 7.53 3.35
CA TYR A 40 3.35 6.62 4.42
C TYR A 40 4.58 5.96 5.03
N VAL A 41 4.43 5.49 6.27
CA VAL A 41 5.48 4.76 7.00
C VAL A 41 4.92 3.48 7.63
N VAL A 42 5.79 2.50 7.81
CA VAL A 42 5.50 1.31 8.60
C VAL A 42 5.75 1.61 10.06
N ALA A 43 4.76 1.36 10.92
CA ALA A 43 4.87 1.61 12.35
C ALA A 43 4.17 0.53 13.17
N HIS A 44 4.56 0.41 14.45
CA HIS A 44 3.89 -0.49 15.38
C HIS A 44 2.65 0.18 15.98
N ASN A 45 1.50 -0.48 15.84
CA ASN A 45 0.32 -0.12 16.60
C ASN A 45 0.52 -0.53 18.07
N LEU A 46 0.50 0.43 19.00
CA LEU A 46 0.74 0.18 20.42
C LEU A 46 -0.33 -0.71 21.08
N VAL A 47 -1.57 -0.64 20.61
CA VAL A 47 -2.70 -1.37 21.19
C VAL A 47 -2.73 -2.81 20.69
N SER A 48 -2.71 -3.00 19.37
CA SER A 48 -2.80 -4.34 18.75
C SER A 48 -1.46 -5.06 18.65
N LYS A 49 -0.34 -4.37 18.89
CA LYS A 49 1.04 -4.85 18.74
C LYS A 49 1.37 -5.34 17.31
N LYS A 50 0.60 -4.90 16.31
CA LYS A 50 0.80 -5.26 14.90
C LYS A 50 1.49 -4.12 14.15
N LEU A 51 2.27 -4.45 13.14
CA LEU A 51 2.74 -3.48 12.15
C LEU A 51 1.56 -3.00 11.30
N ILE A 52 1.50 -1.69 11.08
CA ILE A 52 0.53 -1.01 10.23
C ILE A 52 1.23 0.04 9.37
N LEU A 53 0.60 0.42 8.27
CA LEU A 53 0.93 1.59 7.50
C LEU A 53 0.21 2.81 8.09
N ILE A 54 0.95 3.90 8.31
CA ILE A 54 0.43 5.18 8.80
C ILE A 54 0.67 6.23 7.73
N LYS A 55 -0.33 7.09 7.52
CA LYS A 55 -0.29 8.20 6.57
C LYS A 55 0.67 9.27 7.08
N THR A 56 1.61 9.70 6.24
CA THR A 56 2.53 10.82 6.48
C THR A 56 2.45 11.81 5.33
N PHE A 57 1.23 12.01 4.84
CA PHE A 57 0.98 12.70 3.57
C PHE A 57 1.66 14.06 3.50
N SER A 58 2.35 14.29 2.39
CA SER A 58 2.94 15.59 2.07
C SER A 58 1.85 16.59 1.68
N ASP A 59 2.19 17.88 1.65
CA ASP A 59 1.27 18.92 1.19
C ASP A 59 0.74 18.61 -0.23
N ALA A 60 1.56 18.03 -1.10
CA ALA A 60 1.14 17.63 -2.45
C ALA A 60 0.02 16.57 -2.43
N ALA A 61 0.07 15.62 -1.49
CA ALA A 61 -1.00 14.64 -1.32
C ALA A 61 -2.24 15.22 -0.63
N LEU A 62 -2.07 16.24 0.23
CA LEU A 62 -3.19 16.92 0.89
C LEU A 62 -3.91 17.92 -0.04
N GLU A 63 -3.19 18.57 -0.94
CA GLU A 63 -3.71 19.52 -1.93
C GLU A 63 -4.44 18.83 -3.09
N ASN A 64 -4.23 17.53 -3.28
CA ASN A 64 -4.93 16.72 -4.26
C ASN A 64 -5.91 15.74 -3.58
N PRO A 65 -7.21 16.05 -3.54
CA PRO A 65 -8.22 15.21 -2.88
C PRO A 65 -8.28 13.78 -3.45
N GLU A 66 -8.13 13.62 -4.77
CA GLU A 66 -8.21 12.30 -5.42
C GLU A 66 -7.05 11.41 -4.98
N LEU A 67 -5.84 11.96 -4.95
CA LEU A 67 -4.65 11.28 -4.44
C LEU A 67 -4.78 10.95 -2.95
N TYR A 68 -5.26 11.90 -2.15
CA TYR A 68 -5.52 11.69 -0.72
C TYR A 68 -6.45 10.50 -0.48
N PHE A 69 -7.58 10.45 -1.18
CA PHE A 69 -8.57 9.37 -1.02
C PHE A 69 -8.01 8.03 -1.49
N LEU A 70 -7.35 8.00 -2.65
CA LEU A 70 -6.77 6.78 -3.20
C LEU A 70 -5.71 6.19 -2.28
N LEU A 71 -4.72 6.98 -1.87
CA LEU A 71 -3.66 6.54 -0.94
C LEU A 71 -4.25 6.10 0.40
N SER A 72 -5.25 6.84 0.91
CA SER A 72 -5.94 6.49 2.16
C SER A 72 -6.61 5.12 2.08
N SER A 73 -7.28 4.83 0.97
CA SER A 73 -7.94 3.54 0.73
C SER A 73 -6.91 2.42 0.66
N LEU A 74 -5.86 2.60 -0.14
CA LEU A 74 -4.80 1.60 -0.31
C LEU A 74 -4.10 1.25 1.02
N ILE A 75 -3.81 2.26 1.85
CA ILE A 75 -3.26 2.07 3.19
C ILE A 75 -4.23 1.27 4.08
N GLN A 76 -5.53 1.59 4.02
CA GLN A 76 -6.56 0.86 4.78
C GLN A 76 -6.66 -0.60 4.32
N ASP A 77 -6.62 -0.87 3.03
CA ASP A 77 -6.68 -2.22 2.48
C ASP A 77 -5.52 -3.10 2.97
N ILE A 78 -4.30 -2.54 2.98
CA ILE A 78 -3.13 -3.21 3.54
C ILE A 78 -3.30 -3.46 5.04
N ASN A 79 -3.77 -2.47 5.80
CA ASN A 79 -3.94 -2.57 7.25
C ASN A 79 -5.04 -3.57 7.65
N LEU A 80 -6.12 -3.65 6.87
CA LEU A 80 -7.21 -4.60 7.05
C LEU A 80 -6.86 -6.01 6.51
N ARG A 81 -5.69 -6.17 5.89
CA ARG A 81 -5.24 -7.40 5.24
C ARG A 81 -6.19 -7.87 4.13
N SER A 82 -6.89 -6.95 3.49
CA SER A 82 -7.71 -7.25 2.31
C SER A 82 -6.84 -7.58 1.08
N LEU A 83 -5.59 -7.10 1.08
CA LEU A 83 -4.58 -7.39 0.06
C LEU A 83 -3.52 -8.37 0.57
N THR A 84 -3.31 -9.44 -0.21
CA THR A 84 -2.25 -10.43 -0.01
C THR A 84 -1.02 -10.11 -0.86
N LYS A 85 0.15 -10.63 -0.46
CA LYS A 85 1.38 -10.52 -1.26
C LYS A 85 1.21 -11.03 -2.68
N THR A 86 0.53 -12.16 -2.85
CA THR A 86 0.29 -12.76 -4.17
C THR A 86 -0.51 -11.82 -5.07
N GLN A 87 -1.57 -11.18 -4.55
CA GLN A 87 -2.36 -10.22 -5.33
C GLN A 87 -1.53 -8.99 -5.76
N ILE A 88 -0.71 -8.47 -4.85
CA ILE A 88 0.21 -7.36 -5.14
C ILE A 88 1.21 -7.74 -6.23
N VAL A 89 1.88 -8.89 -6.09
CA VAL A 89 2.89 -9.34 -7.04
C VAL A 89 2.25 -9.64 -8.40
N SER A 90 1.12 -10.34 -8.45
CA SER A 90 0.41 -10.61 -9.70
C SER A 90 -0.07 -9.33 -10.40
N ALA A 91 -0.47 -8.29 -9.66
CA ALA A 91 -0.79 -7.00 -10.26
C ALA A 91 0.43 -6.30 -10.90
N LEU A 92 1.62 -6.51 -10.33
CA LEU A 92 2.88 -5.97 -10.85
C LEU A 92 3.41 -6.75 -12.05
N GLU A 93 3.18 -8.06 -12.11
CA GLU A 93 3.63 -8.93 -13.22
C GLU A 93 2.77 -8.81 -14.48
N ASN A 94 1.52 -8.36 -14.36
CA ASN A 94 0.59 -8.16 -15.48
C ASN A 94 0.60 -6.71 -16.03
N GLN A 95 1.68 -5.96 -15.82
CA GLN A 95 1.94 -4.68 -16.50
C GLN A 95 2.38 -4.90 -17.96
#